data_AF-A0A2U8W2H4-F1
#
_entry.id   AF-A0A2U8W2H4-F1
#
_cell.length_a   1.000
_cell.length_b   1.000
_cell.length_c   1.000
_cell.angle_alpha   90.00
_cell.angle_beta   90.00
_cell.angle_gamma   90.00
#
_symmetry.space_group_name_H-M   'P 1'
#
loop_
_entity.id
_entity.type
_entity.pdbx_description
1 polymer ?
#
loop_
_entity_poly.entity_id
_entity_poly.type
_entity_poly.pdbx_seq_one_letter_code
_entity_poly.pdbx_strand_id
1 'polypeptide(L)' 'MTFAPVRTVSDWRASGYRGLRILRCSECGSGTHQTWGELEAEPNEDVVAVARRVRCHGCEQPPAGLAVATYRDADERS' A
#
# COMPACT_ATOMS: atom_id res chain seq x y z
N MET A 1 -20.91 -16.16 6.85
CA MET A 1 -20.17 -14.91 7.07
C MET A 1 -19.76 -14.38 5.71
N THR A 2 -20.44 -13.35 5.21
CA THR A 2 -20.10 -12.73 3.93
C THR A 2 -18.87 -11.87 4.17
N PHE A 3 -17.71 -12.25 3.63
CA PHE A 3 -16.52 -11.40 3.63
C PHE A 3 -16.85 -10.16 2.82
N ALA A 4 -17.12 -9.03 3.48
CA ALA A 4 -17.19 -7.75 2.80
C ALA A 4 -15.85 -7.56 2.06
N PRO A 5 -15.85 -7.17 0.78
CA PRO A 5 -14.61 -6.97 0.07
C PRO A 5 -13.84 -5.87 0.80
N VAL A 6 -12.66 -6.21 1.33
CA VAL A 6 -11.72 -5.31 2.01
C VAL A 6 -11.30 -4.25 0.99
N ARG A 7 -12.03 -3.14 0.93
CA ARG A 7 -11.86 -2.11 -0.10
C ARG A 7 -11.24 -0.85 0.48
N THR A 8 -11.54 -0.54 1.74
CA THR A 8 -11.17 0.74 2.32
C THR A 8 -9.86 0.67 3.10
N VAL A 9 -9.18 1.80 3.22
CA VAL A 9 -7.98 1.93 4.06
C VAL A 9 -8.25 1.46 5.50
N SER A 10 -9.45 1.68 6.04
CA SER A 10 -9.86 1.18 7.37
C SER A 10 -9.87 -0.35 7.44
N ASP A 11 -10.45 -1.02 6.45
CA ASP A 11 -10.51 -2.49 6.42
C ASP A 11 -9.09 -3.09 6.37
N TRP A 12 -8.21 -2.43 5.61
CA TRP A 12 -6.81 -2.82 5.49
C TRP A 12 -6.03 -2.56 6.78
N ARG A 13 -6.23 -1.39 7.41
CA ARG A 13 -5.65 -1.08 8.72
C ARG A 13 -6.10 -2.06 9.80
N ALA A 14 -7.39 -2.40 9.83
CA ALA A 14 -7.97 -3.39 10.74
C ALA A 14 -7.41 -4.80 10.50
N SER A 15 -7.06 -5.12 9.25
CA SER A 15 -6.39 -6.36 8.87
C SER A 15 -4.87 -6.36 9.14
N GLY A 16 -4.33 -5.31 9.77
CA GLY A 16 -2.92 -5.19 10.13
C GLY A 16 -1.99 -4.63 9.04
N TYR A 17 -2.53 -4.14 7.93
CA TYR A 17 -1.73 -3.50 6.88
C TYR A 17 -1.43 -2.04 7.22
N ARG A 18 -0.17 -1.64 7.14
CA ARG A 18 0.30 -0.28 7.50
C ARG A 18 0.46 0.67 6.31
N GLY A 19 0.42 0.13 5.09
CA GLY A 19 0.56 0.91 3.88
C GLY A 19 0.72 0.03 2.65
N LEU A 20 1.37 0.61 1.65
CA LEU A 20 1.56 0.07 0.33
C LEU A 20 3.05 -0.08 0.04
N ARG A 21 3.43 -1.18 -0.61
CA ARG A 21 4.81 -1.48 -0.98
C ARG A 21 4.91 -1.77 -2.46
N ILE A 22 5.83 -1.08 -3.12
CA ILE A 22 6.32 -1.42 -4.45
C ILE A 22 7.54 -2.33 -4.25
N LEU A 23 7.42 -3.60 -4.62
CA LEU A 23 8.53 -4.55 -4.48
C LEU A 23 9.69 -4.20 -5.41
N ARG A 24 9.38 -3.75 -6.62
CA ARG A 24 10.37 -3.37 -7.64
C ARG A 24 9.77 -2.34 -8.59
N CYS A 25 10.32 -1.13 -8.62
CA CYS A 25 9.96 -0.12 -9.61
C CYS A 25 10.40 -0.58 -11.01
N SER A 26 9.51 -0.45 -12.01
CA SER A 26 9.83 -0.77 -13.41
C SER A 26 10.94 0.10 -13.99
N GLU A 27 11.01 1.35 -13.53
CA GLU A 27 11.91 2.36 -14.10
C GLU A 27 13.32 2.26 -13.53
N CYS A 28 13.45 2.21 -12.19
CA CYS A 28 14.76 2.25 -11.52
C CYS A 28 15.14 0.94 -10.81
N GLY A 29 14.24 -0.06 -10.78
CA GLY A 29 14.47 -1.34 -10.11
C GLY A 29 14.45 -1.28 -8.58
N SER A 30 14.32 -0.10 -7.98
CA SER A 30 14.31 0.06 -6.52
C SER A 30 12.99 -0.39 -5.90
N GLY A 31 13.05 -0.97 -4.70
CA GLY A 31 11.87 -1.21 -3.87
C GLY A 31 11.52 0.05 -3.08
N THR A 32 10.24 0.29 -2.84
CA THR A 32 9.78 1.39 -1.96
C THR A 32 8.56 0.96 -1.16
N HIS A 33 8.35 1.57 -0.01
CA HIS A 33 7.10 1.46 0.72
C HIS A 33 6.63 2.86 1.15
N GLN A 34 5.33 3.03 1.27
CA GLN A 34 4.71 4.24 1.80
C GLN A 34 3.57 3.83 2.73
N THR A 35 3.55 4.40 3.91
CA THR A 35 2.49 4.24 4.91
C THR A 35 1.21 4.92 4.44
N TRP A 36 0.08 4.58 5.07
CA TRP A 36 -1.17 5.29 4.80
C TRP A 36 -1.09 6.79 5.11
N GLY A 37 -0.26 7.19 6.09
CA GLY A 37 -0.05 8.59 6.44
C GLY A 37 0.71 9.36 5.36
N GLU A 38 1.79 8.78 4.82
CA GLU A 38 2.56 9.36 3.71
C GLU A 38 1.73 9.52 2.42
N LEU A 39 0.73 8.65 2.23
CA LEU A 39 -0.19 8.69 1.09
C LEU A 39 -1.40 9.61 1.31
N GLU A 40 -1.45 10.29 2.46
CA GLU A 40 -2.59 11.11 2.90
C GLU A 40 -3.91 10.35 2.74
N ALA A 41 -3.89 9.06 3.09
CA ALA A 41 -4.99 8.15 2.84
C ALA A 41 -6.00 8.21 3.99
N GLU A 42 -7.20 8.66 3.67
CA GLU A 42 -8.30 8.74 4.62
C GLU A 42 -8.92 7.35 4.87
N PRO A 43 -9.46 7.08 6.07
CA PRO A 43 -9.88 5.74 6.47
C PRO A 43 -10.97 5.13 5.56
N ASN A 44 -11.83 5.94 4.96
CA ASN A 44 -12.92 5.52 4.08
C ASN A 44 -12.53 5.44 2.60
N GLU A 45 -11.29 5.79 2.24
CA GLU A 45 -10.86 5.77 0.84
C GLU A 45 -10.62 4.36 0.31
N ASP A 46 -10.87 4.17 -0.98
CA ASP A 46 -10.57 2.93 -1.68
C ASP A 46 -9.05 2.78 -1.84
N VAL A 47 -8.51 1.63 -1.43
CA VAL A 47 -7.08 1.34 -1.50
C VAL A 47 -6.55 1.36 -2.93
N VAL A 48 -7.36 1.00 -3.93
CA VAL A 48 -6.99 1.10 -5.35
C VAL A 48 -6.85 2.57 -5.78
N ALA A 49 -7.69 3.46 -5.25
CA ALA A 49 -7.56 4.89 -5.50
C ALA A 49 -6.29 5.44 -4.84
N VAL A 50 -6.01 5.04 -3.60
CA VAL A 50 -4.77 5.40 -2.87
C VAL A 50 -3.53 4.86 -3.58
N ALA A 51 -3.56 3.64 -4.12
CA ALA A 51 -2.45 3.02 -4.84
C ALA A 51 -1.98 3.85 -6.05
N ARG A 52 -2.86 4.65 -6.66
CA ARG A 52 -2.51 5.56 -7.76
C ARG A 52 -1.64 6.74 -7.33
N ARG A 53 -1.62 7.08 -6.04
CA ARG A 53 -0.78 8.15 -5.47
C ARG A 53 0.65 7.70 -5.21
N VAL A 54 0.87 6.40 -5.08
CA VAL A 54 2.19 5.85 -4.76
C VAL A 54 3.19 6.26 -5.84
N ARG A 55 4.36 6.69 -5.39
CA ARG A 55 5.53 7.02 -6.22
C ARG A 55 6.75 6.28 -5.70
N CYS A 56 7.66 5.91 -6.59
CA CYS A 56 8.93 5.33 -6.20
C CYS A 56 9.79 6.39 -5.48
N HIS A 57 10.34 6.12 -4.29
CA HIS A 57 11.25 7.07 -3.65
C HIS A 57 12.58 7.25 -4.41
N GLY A 58 12.96 6.28 -5.25
CA GLY A 58 14.23 6.33 -5.99
C GLY A 58 14.19 7.17 -7.27
N CYS A 59 13.02 7.26 -7.93
CA CYS A 59 12.91 7.97 -9.22
C CYS A 59 11.61 8.77 -9.38
N GLU A 60 10.77 8.81 -8.35
CA GLU A 60 9.49 9.53 -8.29
C GLU A 60 8.47 9.13 -9.36
N GLN A 61 8.74 8.05 -10.12
CA GLN A 61 7.82 7.53 -11.13
C GLN A 61 6.69 6.71 -10.49
N PRO A 62 5.48 6.73 -11.09
CA PRO A 62 4.41 5.82 -10.68
C PRO A 62 4.84 4.37 -10.97
N PRO A 63 4.50 3.41 -10.09
CA PRO A 63 4.74 2.00 -10.40
C PRO A 63 3.91 1.59 -11.61
N ALA A 64 4.56 1.19 -12.70
CA ALA A 64 3.87 0.66 -13.88
C ALA A 64 3.11 -0.62 -13.51
N GLY A 65 1.78 -0.55 -13.56
CA GLY A 65 0.90 -1.71 -13.36
C GLY A 65 0.85 -2.23 -11.93
N LEU A 66 0.24 -1.46 -11.01
CA LEU A 66 -0.57 -1.87 -9.83
C LEU A 66 -0.20 -3.11 -8.99
N ALA A 67 0.98 -3.71 -9.13
CA ALA A 67 1.48 -4.78 -8.28
C ALA A 67 2.03 -4.17 -7.00
N VAL A 68 1.16 -3.46 -6.29
CA VAL A 68 1.43 -2.94 -4.96
C VAL A 68 1.21 -4.11 -4.00
N ALA A 69 2.31 -4.69 -3.55
CA ALA A 69 2.26 -5.63 -2.45
C ALA A 69 1.92 -4.86 -1.17
N THR A 70 1.13 -5.46 -0.32
CA THR A 70 0.82 -4.90 0.99
C THR A 70 1.61 -5.66 2.02
N TYR A 71 2.17 -4.93 2.98
CA TYR A 71 2.95 -5.55 4.04
C TYR A 71 2.20 -5.37 5.35
N ARG A 72 2.08 -6.48 6.07
CA ARG A 72 1.79 -6.49 7.50
C ARG A 72 3.15 -6.47 8.18
N ASP A 73 3.27 -5.74 9.28
CA ASP A 73 4.32 -6.09 10.24
C ASP A 73 4.04 -7.53 10.65
N ALA A 74 5.00 -8.41 10.41
CA ALA A 74 4.99 -9.69 11.10
C ALA A 74 5.13 -9.34 12.57
N ASP A 75 4.06 -9.56 13.33
CA ASP A 75 4.09 -9.55 14.79
C ASP A 75 5.37 -10.28 15.21
N GLU A 76 6.34 -9.51 15.75
CA GLU A 76 7.50 -10.07 16.44
C GLU A 76 6.96 -10.78 17.67
N ARG A 77 6.55 -12.03 17.44
CA ARG A 77 6.06 -12.96 18.42
C ARG A 77 7.04 -12.98 19.60
N SER A 78 6.64 -12.37 20.72
CA SER A 78 7.24 -12.56 22.04
C SER A 78 6.31 -13.41 22.90
#